data_AF-A0A2N6EJK3-F1
#
_entry.id   AF-A0A2N6EJK3-F1
#
_cell.length_a   1.000
_cell.length_b   1.000
_cell.length_c   1.000
_cell.angle_alpha   90.00
_cell.angle_beta   90.00
_cell.angle_gamma   90.00
#
_symmetry.space_group_name_H-M   'P 1'
#
loop_
_entity.id
_entity.type
_entity.pdbx_description
1 polymer ?
#
loop_
_entity_poly.entity_id
_entity_poly.type
_entity_poly.pdbx_seq_one_letter_code
_entity_poly.pdbx_strand_id
1 'polypeptide(L)'
;MKILLVVFLLNVSLLMAGCESTQQKAYDLKADTVGTHRVVEVYTEAGTKVATIEDERMRFELVGERSVRLWLGDKNEKVMIGNMGFIIRDM
;
A
#
# COMPACT_ATOMS: atom_id res chain seq x y z
N MET A 1 -23.80 5.65 38.10
CA MET A 1 -22.87 6.57 37.40
C MET A 1 -21.67 5.87 36.75
N LYS A 2 -20.99 4.91 37.40
CA LYS A 2 -19.81 4.23 36.82
C LYS A 2 -20.10 3.48 35.50
N ILE A 3 -21.22 2.77 35.41
CA ILE A 3 -21.59 1.99 34.21
C ILE A 3 -21.86 2.90 33.00
N LEU A 4 -22.51 4.04 33.21
CA LEU A 4 -22.84 4.98 32.13
C LEU A 4 -21.58 5.59 31.50
N LEU A 5 -20.57 5.88 32.33
CA LEU A 5 -19.28 6.41 31.90
C LEU A 5 -18.48 5.37 31.08
N VAL A 6 -18.54 4.10 31.48
CA VAL A 6 -17.89 2.99 30.74
C VAL A 6 -18.55 2.77 29.39
N VAL A 7 -19.88 2.79 29.32
CA VAL A 7 -20.62 2.67 28.05
C VAL A 7 -20.30 3.84 27.11
N PHE A 8 -20.18 5.06 27.64
CA PHE A 8 -19.78 6.22 26.85
C PHE A 8 -18.36 6.08 26.28
N LEU A 9 -17.38 5.70 27.11
CA LEU A 9 -16.00 5.47 26.68
C LEU A 9 -15.89 4.37 25.60
N LEU A 10 -16.67 3.29 25.74
CA LEU A 10 -16.69 2.20 24.75
C LEU A 10 -17.23 2.67 23.40
N ASN A 11 -18.31 3.46 23.38
CA ASN A 11 -18.89 4.00 22.15
C ASN A 11 -17.95 4.98 21.44
N VAL A 12 -17.27 5.84 22.19
CA VAL A 12 -16.25 6.75 21.64
C VAL A 12 -15.09 5.96 21.04
N SER A 13 -14.65 4.89 21.69
CA SER A 13 -13.56 4.03 21.19
C SER A 13 -13.95 3.29 19.90
N LEU A 14 -15.19 2.79 19.81
CA LEU A 14 -15.76 2.16 18.62
C LEU A 14 -15.86 3.15 17.44
N LEU A 15 -16.29 4.38 17.72
CA LEU A 15 -16.36 5.46 16.71
C LEU A 15 -14.96 5.85 16.20
N MET A 16 -13.97 5.95 17.09
CA MET A 16 -12.60 6.28 16.73
C MET A 16 -11.94 5.16 15.90
N ALA A 17 -12.10 3.89 16.30
CA ALA A 17 -11.60 2.74 15.55
C ALA A 17 -12.27 2.62 14.16
N GLY A 18 -13.58 2.92 14.07
CA GLY A 18 -14.29 2.98 12.80
C GLY A 18 -13.78 4.10 11.89
N CYS A 19 -13.41 5.25 12.46
CA CYS A 19 -12.84 6.38 11.72
C CYS A 19 -11.46 6.04 11.14
N GLU A 20 -10.59 5.40 11.93
CA GLU A 20 -9.25 4.98 11.50
C GLU A 20 -9.34 3.94 10.37
N SER A 21 -10.23 2.95 10.51
CA SER A 21 -10.49 1.94 9.45
C SER A 21 -11.10 2.55 8.19
N THR A 22 -11.97 3.56 8.32
CA THR A 22 -12.57 4.25 7.18
C THR A 22 -11.57 5.17 6.48
N GLN A 23 -10.71 5.84 7.24
CA GLN A 23 -9.62 6.64 6.70
C GLN A 23 -8.62 5.76 5.96
N GLN A 24 -8.25 4.61 6.52
CA GLN A 24 -7.36 3.66 5.86
C GLN A 24 -7.99 3.13 4.57
N LYS A 25 -9.27 2.72 4.60
CA LYS A 25 -9.99 2.34 3.37
C LYS A 25 -10.11 3.47 2.35
N ALA A 26 -10.25 4.73 2.77
CA ALA A 26 -10.32 5.87 1.85
C ALA A 26 -8.95 6.22 1.24
N TYR A 27 -7.87 6.05 2.01
CA TYR A 27 -6.50 6.19 1.52
C TYR A 27 -6.15 5.06 0.54
N ASP A 28 -6.51 3.82 0.88
CA ASP A 28 -6.38 2.66 0.01
C ASP A 28 -7.22 2.87 -1.25
N LEU A 29 -8.46 3.35 -1.13
CA LEU A 29 -9.33 3.66 -2.27
C LEU A 29 -8.74 4.78 -3.15
N LYS A 30 -8.16 5.83 -2.57
CA LYS A 30 -7.51 6.91 -3.33
C LYS A 30 -6.26 6.42 -4.06
N ALA A 31 -5.45 5.59 -3.41
CA ALA A 31 -4.32 4.92 -4.04
C ALA A 31 -4.78 3.93 -5.13
N ASP A 32 -5.93 3.28 -4.92
CA ASP A 32 -6.59 2.36 -5.84
C ASP A 32 -7.20 3.05 -7.07
N THR A 33 -7.63 4.30 -6.92
CA THR A 33 -8.38 5.03 -7.96
C THR A 33 -7.46 5.63 -9.01
N VAL A 34 -6.20 5.95 -8.69
CA VAL A 34 -5.38 6.86 -9.52
C VAL A 34 -4.12 6.19 -10.10
N GLY A 35 -3.95 4.87 -9.97
CA GLY A 35 -2.75 4.14 -10.45
C GLY A 35 -2.06 4.82 -11.64
N THR A 36 -0.77 5.14 -11.48
CA THR A 36 -0.03 6.01 -12.41
C THR A 36 0.93 5.21 -13.26
N HIS A 37 1.33 5.78 -14.40
CA HIS A 37 2.36 5.17 -15.24
C HIS A 37 3.67 5.15 -14.47
N ARG A 38 4.17 3.94 -14.19
CA ARG A 38 5.37 3.74 -13.38
C ARG A 38 6.26 2.66 -13.94
N VAL A 39 7.55 2.84 -13.68
CA VAL A 39 8.60 1.86 -13.94
C VAL A 39 9.26 1.47 -12.62
N VAL A 40 9.28 0.18 -12.32
CA VAL A 40 9.96 -0.41 -11.17
C VAL A 40 11.17 -1.20 -11.65
N GLU A 41 12.36 -0.75 -11.29
CA GLU A 41 13.60 -1.48 -11.52
C GLU A 41 14.00 -2.24 -10.27
N VAL A 42 14.32 -3.53 -10.43
CA VAL A 42 14.66 -4.44 -9.33
C VAL A 42 16.13 -4.81 -9.39
N TYR A 43 16.79 -4.80 -8.24
CA TYR A 43 18.23 -4.97 -8.08
C TYR A 43 18.56 -6.03 -7.03
N THR A 44 19.58 -6.83 -7.31
CA THR A 44 20.24 -7.66 -6.29
C THR A 44 20.85 -6.82 -5.17
N GLU A 45 21.22 -7.47 -4.06
CA GLU A 45 21.96 -6.80 -2.97
C GLU A 45 23.30 -6.22 -3.44
N ALA A 46 23.91 -6.81 -4.48
CA ALA A 46 25.15 -6.32 -5.09
C ALA A 46 24.94 -5.15 -6.07
N GLY A 47 23.70 -4.65 -6.22
CA GLY A 47 23.37 -3.53 -7.10
C GLY A 47 23.21 -3.90 -8.59
N THR A 48 23.28 -5.18 -8.95
CA THR A 48 22.98 -5.63 -10.32
C THR A 48 21.48 -5.59 -10.59
N LYS A 49 21.05 -4.94 -11.68
CA LYS A 49 19.64 -4.92 -12.12
C LYS A 49 19.22 -6.29 -12.66
N VAL A 50 18.07 -6.79 -12.23
CA VAL A 50 17.55 -8.13 -12.61
C VAL A 50 16.18 -8.11 -13.27
N ALA A 51 15.38 -7.06 -13.05
CA ALA A 51 14.08 -6.93 -13.67
C ALA A 51 13.66 -5.47 -13.82
N THR A 52 12.78 -5.23 -14.78
CA THR A 52 12.06 -3.97 -14.97
C THR A 52 10.58 -4.29 -15.15
N ILE A 53 9.72 -3.64 -14.38
CA ILE A 53 8.27 -3.82 -14.40
C ILE A 53 7.64 -2.47 -14.72
N GLU A 54 6.83 -2.41 -15.75
CA GLU A 54 6.17 -1.19 -16.23
C GLU A 54 4.68 -1.45 -16.48
N ASP A 55 3.85 -0.50 -16.06
CA ASP A 55 2.39 -0.53 -16.20
C ASP A 55 1.84 0.91 -16.14
N GLU A 56 0.85 1.24 -16.98
CA GLU A 56 0.29 2.59 -17.07
C GLU A 56 -0.60 2.92 -15.86
N ARG A 57 -1.06 1.89 -15.14
CA ARG A 57 -1.97 1.98 -14.02
C ARG A 57 -1.43 1.25 -12.79
N MET A 58 -0.13 1.41 -12.54
CA MET A 58 0.53 0.71 -11.45
C MET A 58 0.18 1.29 -10.09
N ARG A 59 -0.14 0.40 -9.15
CA ARG A 59 -0.27 0.71 -7.72
C ARG A 59 0.76 -0.08 -6.93
N PHE A 60 1.20 0.45 -5.81
CA PHE A 60 2.15 -0.25 -4.97
C PHE A 60 1.92 0.00 -3.48
N GLU A 61 2.39 -0.94 -2.67
CA GLU A 61 2.41 -0.91 -1.21
C GLU A 61 3.79 -1.35 -0.76
N LEU A 62 4.43 -0.56 0.10
CA LEU A 62 5.66 -0.98 0.77
C LEU A 62 5.30 -2.00 1.85
N VAL A 63 5.96 -3.16 1.81
CA VAL A 63 5.73 -4.26 2.75
C VAL A 63 7.01 -4.47 3.56
N GLY A 64 7.05 -3.88 4.75
CA GLY A 64 8.28 -3.83 5.56
C GLY A 64 9.35 -2.94 4.92
N GLU A 65 10.62 -3.15 5.28
CA GLU A 65 11.71 -2.25 4.87
C GLU A 65 12.27 -2.55 3.47
N ARG A 66 12.16 -3.78 2.99
CA ARG A 66 12.85 -4.27 1.77
C ARG A 66 11.95 -5.03 0.80
N SER A 67 10.64 -4.83 0.90
CA SER A 67 9.71 -5.46 -0.02
C SER A 67 8.67 -4.49 -0.52
N VAL A 68 8.19 -4.71 -1.74
CA VAL A 68 7.10 -3.97 -2.34
C VAL A 68 6.14 -4.92 -3.03
N ARG A 69 4.86 -4.64 -2.86
CA ARG A 69 3.77 -5.31 -3.55
C ARG A 69 3.26 -4.39 -4.63
N LEU A 70 3.20 -4.90 -5.86
CA LEU A 70 2.73 -4.18 -7.03
C LEU A 70 1.40 -4.75 -7.50
N TRP A 71 0.48 -3.88 -7.88
CA TRP A 71 -0.71 -4.22 -8.63
C TRP A 71 -0.59 -3.57 -10.00
N LEU A 72 -0.55 -4.41 -11.04
CA LEU A 72 -0.46 -4.01 -12.43
C LEU A 72 -1.90 -3.87 -12.94
N GLY A 73 -2.35 -2.64 -13.13
CA GLY A 73 -3.74 -2.32 -13.43
C GLY A 73 -4.14 -2.77 -14.82
N ASP A 74 -3.24 -2.65 -15.81
CA ASP A 74 -3.54 -3.02 -17.20
C ASP A 74 -3.52 -4.54 -17.41
N LYS A 75 -2.67 -5.22 -16.64
CA LYS A 75 -2.49 -6.68 -16.69
C LYS A 75 -3.39 -7.44 -15.70
N ASN A 76 -4.07 -6.72 -14.80
CA ASN A 76 -4.81 -7.27 -13.66
C ASN A 76 -4.00 -8.34 -12.89
N GLU A 77 -2.73 -8.04 -12.63
CA GLU A 77 -1.77 -8.96 -12.01
C GLU A 77 -1.22 -8.36 -10.72
N LYS A 78 -0.89 -9.23 -9.75
CA LYS A 78 -0.27 -8.85 -8.49
C LYS A 78 1.12 -9.48 -8.38
N VAL A 79 2.14 -8.64 -8.19
CA VAL A 79 3.54 -9.06 -8.09
C VAL A 79 4.09 -8.67 -6.72
N MET A 80 4.96 -9.51 -6.17
CA MET A 80 5.67 -9.23 -4.93
C MET A 80 7.17 -9.26 -5.22
N ILE A 81 7.86 -8.18 -4.85
CA ILE A 81 9.32 -8.10 -4.85
C ILE A 81 9.76 -8.10 -3.38
N GLY A 82 10.48 -9.14 -2.95
CA GLY A 82 10.85 -9.29 -1.54
C GLY A 82 12.34 -9.42 -1.36
N ASN A 83 12.84 -8.73 -0.33
CA ASN A 83 14.24 -8.72 0.05
C ASN A 83 15.19 -8.34 -1.11
N MET A 84 14.75 -7.43 -1.98
CA MET A 84 15.54 -6.91 -3.10
C MET A 84 15.56 -5.38 -3.07
N GLY A 85 16.60 -4.79 -3.65
CA GLY A 85 16.59 -3.35 -3.92
C GLY A 85 15.60 -3.05 -5.04
N PHE A 86 14.84 -1.97 -4.92
CA PHE A 86 13.98 -1.51 -6.01
C PHE A 86 13.97 0.01 -6.10
N ILE A 87 13.80 0.52 -7.32
CA ILE A 87 13.60 1.94 -7.61
C ILE A 87 12.30 2.07 -8.38
N ILE A 88 11.38 2.88 -7.87
CA ILE A 88 10.11 3.21 -8.52
C ILE A 88 10.24 4.61 -9.11
N ARG A 89 9.93 4.76 -10.40
CA ARG A 89 9.87 6.05 -11.08
C ARG A 89 8.46 6.28 -11.64
N ASP A 90 7.90 7.45 -11.35
CA ASP A 90 6.73 7.97 -12.06
C ASP A 90 7.20 8.58 -13.40
N MET A 91 6.45 8.39 -14.48
CA MET A 91 6.69 9.07 -15.77
C MET A 91 5.61 10.10 -16.08
#